data_AF-A0A2H0Z8V2-F1
#
_entry.id   AF-A0A2H0Z8V2-F1
#
_cell.length_a   1.000
_cell.length_b   1.000
_cell.length_c   1.000
_cell.angle_alpha   90.00
_cell.angle_beta   90.00
_cell.angle_gamma   90.00
#
_symmetry.space_group_name_H-M   'P 1'
#
loop_
_entity.id
_entity.type
_entity.pdbx_description
1 polymer ?
#
loop_
_entity_poly.entity_id
_entity_poly.type
_entity_poly.pdbx_seq_one_letter_code
_entity_poly.pdbx_strand_id
1 'polypeptide(L)'
;MKKTIPLLISFLFAGSAVSAENSALEQLGLESAALEMSFPDPLPETASKGDAFNYVTKWDPDAPFMSCQKPAEAVFNGGSVSVKNMRWGGIPEDKKSYVWSRVSINPEMLEKVYYGYKTSGVGHSFFVFVFKKGGLTNEQGETAPAFTAGAEGWSREPHGYNVMHASAGKYPLIWNLTTFSNYADYTVTARKSRLFLAEINITRGQAGALLIKTLERINQTNAGKELYETFGNNCTTNPVDLLNSVLEASRRIDRSSFLGLANPDFTFPKFAVKKYSETGVISAAPLKVDEANFETFDISSL
;
A
#
# COMPACT_ATOMS: atom_id res chain seq x y z
N MET A 1 -81.65 14.33 -1.97
CA MET A 1 -81.40 15.21 -3.13
C MET A 1 -79.91 15.45 -3.24
N LYS A 2 -79.31 15.06 -4.38
CA LYS A 2 -77.90 15.24 -4.70
C LYS A 2 -77.60 16.72 -4.91
N LYS A 3 -76.57 17.26 -4.26
CA LYS A 3 -75.92 18.52 -4.66
C LYS A 3 -74.43 18.25 -4.82
N THR A 4 -74.01 18.27 -6.08
CA THR A 4 -72.63 18.33 -6.55
C THR A 4 -72.12 19.76 -6.36
N ILE A 5 -70.93 19.95 -5.78
CA ILE A 5 -70.18 21.20 -5.77
C ILE A 5 -68.74 20.86 -6.23
N PRO A 6 -68.11 21.68 -7.10
CA PRO A 6 -66.98 21.26 -7.91
C PRO A 6 -65.62 21.41 -7.22
N LEU A 7 -64.67 20.69 -7.82
CA LEU A 7 -63.24 20.65 -7.61
C LEU A 7 -62.58 22.04 -7.66
N LEU A 8 -61.75 22.36 -6.66
CA LEU A 8 -60.63 23.30 -6.79
C LEU A 8 -59.44 22.72 -6.01
N ILE A 9 -58.54 22.04 -6.71
CA ILE A 9 -57.25 21.59 -6.15
C ILE A 9 -56.24 22.70 -6.45
N SER A 10 -55.95 23.51 -5.44
CA SER A 10 -54.83 24.45 -5.43
C SER A 10 -53.56 23.71 -5.02
N PHE A 11 -52.57 23.63 -5.91
CA PHE A 11 -51.21 23.24 -5.57
C PHE A 11 -50.55 24.37 -4.77
N LEU A 12 -50.39 24.16 -3.46
CA LEU A 12 -49.47 24.92 -2.62
C LEU A 12 -48.19 24.10 -2.46
N PHE A 13 -47.11 24.60 -3.07
CA PHE A 13 -45.75 24.23 -2.71
C PHE A 13 -45.47 24.82 -1.31
N ALA A 14 -45.56 23.98 -0.29
CA ALA A 14 -44.98 24.26 1.02
C ALA A 14 -43.71 23.39 1.13
N GLY A 15 -42.56 24.07 1.20
CA GLY A 15 -41.26 23.42 1.36
C GLY A 15 -41.21 22.60 2.63
N SER A 16 -40.86 21.32 2.48
CA SER A 16 -40.49 20.47 3.60
C SER A 16 -39.18 21.01 4.18
N ALA A 17 -39.22 21.48 5.42
CA ALA A 17 -38.03 21.70 6.22
C ALA A 17 -37.26 20.37 6.30
N VAL A 18 -36.08 20.34 5.68
CA VAL A 18 -35.12 19.25 5.83
C VAL A 18 -34.62 19.33 7.27
N SER A 19 -35.12 18.43 8.10
CA SER A 19 -34.47 18.02 9.34
C SER A 19 -33.03 17.66 8.97
N ALA A 20 -32.06 18.41 9.51
CA ALA A 20 -30.65 18.09 9.39
C ALA A 20 -30.41 16.73 10.06
N GLU A 21 -30.38 15.67 9.24
CA GLU A 21 -29.87 14.38 9.68
C GLU A 21 -28.39 14.54 9.98
N ASN A 22 -28.02 14.26 11.23
CA ASN A 22 -26.64 14.16 11.67
C ASN A 22 -25.87 13.31 10.66
N SER A 23 -24.72 13.80 10.22
CA SER A 23 -23.92 13.12 9.21
C SER A 23 -23.56 11.71 9.70
N ALA A 24 -23.41 10.74 8.78
CA ALA A 24 -23.02 9.36 9.12
C ALA A 24 -21.74 9.26 9.98
N LEU A 25 -20.93 10.32 10.02
CA LEU A 25 -19.77 10.50 10.88
C LEU A 25 -20.12 10.77 12.36
N GLU A 26 -21.19 11.51 12.65
CA GLU A 26 -21.62 11.84 14.02
C GLU A 26 -22.28 10.65 14.73
N GLN A 27 -22.84 9.71 13.97
CA GLN A 27 -23.48 8.50 14.52
C GLN A 27 -22.46 7.44 15.01
N LEU A 28 -21.18 7.61 14.68
CA LEU A 28 -20.11 6.64 15.00
C LEU A 28 -19.39 6.90 16.32
N GLY A 29 -19.75 7.95 17.07
CA GLY A 29 -19.20 8.21 18.41
C GLY A 29 -17.68 8.42 18.45
N LEU A 30 -17.06 8.77 17.31
CA LEU A 30 -15.65 9.10 17.22
C LEU A 30 -15.50 10.56 17.64
N GLU A 31 -15.06 10.81 18.88
CA GLU A 31 -14.61 12.14 19.27
C GLU A 31 -13.53 12.62 18.29
N SER A 32 -13.63 13.88 17.88
CA SER A 32 -12.81 14.56 16.87
C SER A 32 -11.32 14.73 17.25
N ALA A 33 -10.81 13.93 18.19
CA ALA A 33 -9.41 13.90 18.56
C ALA A 33 -8.69 12.77 17.79
N ALA A 34 -7.74 13.18 16.93
CA ALA A 34 -6.77 12.33 16.22
C ALA A 34 -7.17 11.75 14.83
N LEU A 35 -7.93 12.52 14.05
CA LEU A 35 -7.86 12.47 12.58
C LEU A 35 -7.06 13.68 12.05
N GLU A 36 -5.92 13.98 12.67
CA GLU A 36 -4.91 14.78 11.99
C GLU A 36 -4.30 13.92 10.87
N MET A 37 -4.87 14.04 9.68
CA MET A 37 -4.16 13.68 8.46
C MET A 37 -2.96 14.62 8.33
N SER A 38 -1.80 14.23 8.87
CA SER A 38 -0.55 14.90 8.55
C SER A 38 -0.27 14.65 7.06
N PHE A 39 -0.55 15.63 6.22
CA PHE A 39 -0.05 15.66 4.86
C PHE A 39 1.50 15.74 4.91
N PRO A 40 2.22 15.10 3.99
CA PRO A 40 3.66 15.34 3.87
C PRO A 40 3.91 16.83 3.66
N ASP A 41 5.01 17.34 4.22
CA ASP A 41 5.43 18.73 4.05
C ASP A 41 5.37 19.13 2.56
N PRO A 42 4.93 20.37 2.25
CA PRO A 42 4.92 20.84 0.89
C PRO A 42 6.31 20.71 0.28
N LEU A 43 6.36 20.22 -0.96
CA LEU A 43 7.55 20.27 -1.81
C LEU A 43 8.09 21.72 -1.87
N PRO A 44 9.40 21.90 -2.08
CA PRO A 44 10.12 23.15 -1.79
C PRO A 44 9.49 24.42 -2.39
N GLU A 45 9.70 25.53 -1.66
CA GLU A 45 9.15 26.90 -1.76
C GLU A 45 9.29 27.62 -3.13
N THR A 46 8.95 26.98 -4.25
CA THR A 46 8.68 27.69 -5.52
C THR A 46 7.17 27.82 -5.81
N ALA A 47 6.32 27.21 -4.99
CA ALA A 47 4.88 27.47 -5.00
C ALA A 47 4.61 28.76 -4.21
N SER A 48 4.31 29.85 -4.92
CA SER A 48 3.93 31.14 -4.34
C SER A 48 2.83 30.99 -3.30
N LYS A 49 3.04 31.58 -2.12
CA LYS A 49 2.04 31.74 -1.05
C LYS A 49 0.79 32.41 -1.62
N GLY A 50 -0.22 31.62 -1.97
CA GLY A 50 -1.46 32.05 -2.61
C GLY A 50 -2.37 30.91 -3.06
N ASP A 51 -1.81 29.72 -3.33
CA ASP A 51 -2.61 28.56 -3.74
C ASP A 51 -3.04 27.72 -2.53
N ALA A 52 -4.22 28.04 -1.99
CA ALA A 52 -4.97 27.11 -1.16
C ALA A 52 -5.12 25.78 -1.92
N PHE A 53 -4.67 24.67 -1.32
CA PHE A 53 -4.87 23.27 -1.73
C PHE A 53 -5.51 23.08 -3.12
N ASN A 54 -4.72 23.21 -4.19
CA ASN A 54 -5.18 22.88 -5.53
C ASN A 54 -5.16 21.34 -5.69
N TYR A 55 -6.20 20.67 -5.20
CA TYR A 55 -6.44 19.22 -5.37
C TYR A 55 -6.58 18.81 -6.85
N VAL A 56 -6.52 19.78 -7.78
CA VAL A 56 -6.53 19.60 -9.23
C VAL A 56 -5.10 19.76 -9.76
N THR A 57 -4.15 18.93 -9.33
CA THR A 57 -3.01 18.70 -10.21
C THR A 57 -3.57 18.06 -11.47
N LYS A 58 -3.49 18.77 -12.60
CA LYS A 58 -4.02 18.29 -13.88
C LYS A 58 -3.37 16.93 -14.17
N TRP A 59 -4.20 15.89 -14.30
CA TRP A 59 -3.72 14.58 -14.75
C TRP A 59 -3.13 14.75 -16.15
N ASP A 60 -1.86 14.42 -16.28
CA ASP A 60 -1.17 14.33 -17.55
C ASP A 60 -0.97 12.84 -17.89
N PRO A 61 -1.76 12.28 -18.83
CA PRO A 61 -1.59 10.88 -19.24
C PRO A 61 -0.29 10.63 -20.00
N ASP A 62 0.35 11.68 -20.52
CA ASP A 62 1.55 11.60 -21.34
C ASP A 62 2.84 11.85 -20.53
N ALA A 63 2.71 12.38 -19.31
CA ALA A 63 3.82 12.57 -18.39
C ALA A 63 4.55 11.25 -18.09
N PRO A 64 5.88 11.24 -17.97
CA PRO A 64 6.64 10.01 -17.72
C PRO A 64 6.28 9.40 -16.36
N PHE A 65 6.35 8.08 -16.25
CA PHE A 65 6.21 7.40 -14.97
C PHE A 65 7.35 7.73 -14.01
N MET A 66 7.08 7.64 -12.71
CA MET A 66 8.08 7.85 -11.65
C MET A 66 9.29 6.95 -11.84
N SER A 67 10.46 7.57 -11.92
CA SER A 67 11.76 6.89 -12.06
C SER A 67 12.10 5.93 -10.91
N CYS A 68 11.54 6.16 -9.72
CA CYS A 68 11.72 5.29 -8.56
C CYS A 68 10.81 4.05 -8.54
N GLN A 69 9.94 3.89 -9.55
CA GLN A 69 8.97 2.79 -9.65
C GLN A 69 9.19 2.02 -10.95
N LYS A 70 9.23 0.69 -10.86
CA LYS A 70 9.31 -0.16 -12.06
C LYS A 70 8.58 -1.49 -11.79
N PRO A 71 7.73 -1.96 -12.72
CA PRO A 71 7.07 -3.25 -12.54
C PRO A 71 8.10 -4.38 -12.54
N ALA A 72 8.09 -5.16 -11.47
CA ALA A 72 8.87 -6.39 -11.40
C ALA A 72 8.29 -7.47 -12.33
N GLU A 73 9.12 -8.43 -12.74
CA GLU A 73 8.71 -9.60 -13.51
C GLU A 73 9.36 -10.85 -12.91
N ALA A 74 8.57 -11.86 -12.54
CA ALA A 74 9.08 -13.10 -11.96
C ALA A 74 9.09 -14.25 -12.98
N VAL A 75 10.15 -15.05 -13.00
CA VAL A 75 10.31 -16.23 -13.86
C VAL A 75 10.71 -17.42 -12.99
N PHE A 76 9.87 -18.46 -12.98
CA PHE A 76 10.04 -19.64 -12.13
C PHE A 76 10.90 -20.69 -12.84
N ASN A 77 12.00 -21.08 -12.20
CA ASN A 77 13.02 -21.98 -12.75
C ASN A 77 13.25 -23.19 -11.82
N GLY A 78 12.24 -24.06 -11.70
CA GLY A 78 12.39 -25.40 -11.08
C GLY A 78 13.10 -25.43 -9.73
N GLY A 79 12.72 -24.55 -8.80
CA GLY A 79 13.29 -24.46 -7.45
C GLY A 79 13.91 -23.10 -7.10
N SER A 80 14.17 -22.26 -8.10
CA SER A 80 14.54 -20.85 -7.92
C SER A 80 13.60 -19.92 -8.69
N VAL A 81 13.57 -18.64 -8.34
CA VAL A 81 12.82 -17.62 -9.07
C VAL A 81 13.76 -16.50 -9.49
N SER A 82 13.82 -16.22 -10.79
CA SER A 82 14.52 -15.04 -11.30
C SER A 82 13.54 -13.88 -11.39
N VAL A 83 13.87 -12.74 -10.79
CA VAL A 83 13.06 -11.52 -10.84
C VAL A 83 13.82 -10.42 -11.55
N LYS A 84 13.21 -9.80 -12.56
CA LYS A 84 13.74 -8.59 -13.18
C LYS A 84 13.20 -7.35 -12.48
N ASN A 85 13.91 -6.24 -12.67
CA ASN A 85 13.52 -4.91 -12.19
C ASN A 85 13.39 -4.85 -10.67
N MET A 86 14.27 -5.54 -9.93
CA MET A 86 14.40 -5.30 -8.50
C MET A 86 15.33 -4.10 -8.29
N ARG A 87 14.89 -3.10 -7.54
CA ARG A 87 15.71 -1.94 -7.19
C ARG A 87 16.80 -2.34 -6.21
N TRP A 88 18.04 -2.05 -6.56
CA TRP A 88 19.23 -2.53 -5.85
C TRP A 88 20.14 -1.36 -5.45
N GLY A 89 21.04 -1.61 -4.48
CA GLY A 89 22.01 -0.61 -4.00
C GLY A 89 21.40 0.50 -3.14
N GLY A 90 22.12 1.62 -3.00
CA GLY A 90 21.64 2.82 -2.29
C GLY A 90 20.72 3.70 -3.13
N ILE A 91 20.16 4.75 -2.53
CA ILE A 91 19.44 5.78 -3.30
C ILE A 91 20.47 6.61 -4.09
N PRO A 92 20.24 6.89 -5.39
CA PRO A 92 21.07 7.83 -6.14
C PRO A 92 20.85 9.27 -5.66
N GLU A 93 21.88 10.11 -5.76
CA GLU A 93 21.80 11.53 -5.35
C GLU A 93 20.69 12.31 -6.08
N ASP A 94 20.51 12.03 -7.38
CA ASP A 94 19.49 12.66 -8.23
C ASP A 94 18.06 12.15 -7.95
N LYS A 95 17.92 11.10 -7.12
CA LYS A 95 16.66 10.41 -6.80
C LYS A 95 15.90 9.90 -8.03
N LYS A 96 16.61 9.67 -9.15
CA LYS A 96 16.05 9.23 -10.44
C LYS A 96 16.83 8.06 -11.07
N SER A 97 18.16 8.04 -10.98
CA SER A 97 19.03 7.04 -11.62
C SER A 97 19.17 5.75 -10.79
N TYR A 98 18.05 5.17 -10.36
CA TYR A 98 18.07 3.93 -9.57
C TYR A 98 18.65 2.75 -10.35
N VAL A 99 19.39 1.88 -9.65
CA VAL A 99 19.88 0.62 -10.19
C VAL A 99 18.75 -0.41 -10.17
N TRP A 100 18.50 -1.02 -11.32
CA TRP A 100 17.47 -2.06 -11.50
C TRP A 100 18.13 -3.37 -11.94
N SER A 101 18.19 -4.33 -11.04
CA SER A 101 18.90 -5.59 -11.22
C SER A 101 17.97 -6.76 -11.57
N ARG A 102 18.57 -7.83 -12.11
CA ARG A 102 17.98 -9.16 -12.20
C ARG A 102 18.45 -9.99 -11.02
N VAL A 103 17.52 -10.41 -10.19
CA VAL A 103 17.82 -11.08 -8.93
C VAL A 103 17.36 -12.53 -8.98
N SER A 104 18.18 -13.45 -8.49
CA SER A 104 17.83 -14.82 -8.20
C SER A 104 17.37 -14.94 -6.75
N ILE A 105 16.19 -15.49 -6.55
CA ILE A 105 15.58 -15.78 -5.25
C ILE A 105 15.57 -17.31 -5.08
N ASN A 106 16.09 -17.79 -3.95
CA ASN A 106 15.97 -19.16 -3.51
C ASN A 106 14.93 -19.25 -2.37
N PRO A 107 13.69 -19.70 -2.65
CA PRO A 107 12.63 -19.79 -1.65
C PRO A 107 12.98 -20.67 -0.44
N GLU A 108 13.83 -21.69 -0.61
CA GLU A 108 14.26 -22.57 0.48
C GLU A 108 15.14 -21.85 1.51
N MET A 109 15.72 -20.71 1.14
CA MET A 109 16.54 -19.89 2.03
C MET A 109 15.73 -18.82 2.77
N LEU A 110 14.41 -18.77 2.59
CA LEU A 110 13.53 -17.88 3.34
C LEU A 110 13.56 -18.25 4.84
N GLU A 111 13.74 -17.23 5.68
CA GLU A 111 13.76 -17.37 7.14
C GLU A 111 12.50 -16.76 7.77
N LYS A 112 12.22 -15.51 7.42
CA LYS A 112 11.15 -14.73 8.05
C LYS A 112 10.43 -13.87 7.03
N VAL A 113 9.19 -13.53 7.36
CA VAL A 113 8.37 -12.58 6.61
C VAL A 113 7.78 -11.57 7.59
N TYR A 114 7.88 -10.29 7.24
CA TYR A 114 7.29 -9.20 7.99
C TYR A 114 6.18 -8.55 7.18
N TYR A 115 5.11 -8.17 7.87
CA TYR A 115 4.13 -7.23 7.38
C TYR A 115 4.67 -5.82 7.64
N GLY A 116 5.13 -5.18 6.58
CA GLY A 116 5.66 -3.83 6.61
C GLY A 116 4.57 -2.81 6.38
N TYR A 117 4.60 -1.69 7.11
CA TYR A 117 3.71 -0.58 6.86
C TYR A 117 4.31 0.77 7.22
N LYS A 118 3.76 1.83 6.64
CA LYS A 118 3.99 3.24 7.01
C LYS A 118 2.66 3.97 7.10
N THR A 119 2.55 4.87 8.07
CA THR A 119 1.30 5.57 8.41
C THR A 119 1.27 7.04 8.00
N SER A 120 2.22 7.52 7.20
CA SER A 120 2.17 8.87 6.62
C SER A 120 1.14 8.96 5.49
N GLY A 121 0.27 9.98 5.52
CA GLY A 121 -0.80 10.18 4.54
C GLY A 121 -1.85 9.06 4.53
N VAL A 122 -2.17 8.53 3.34
CA VAL A 122 -3.11 7.39 3.16
C VAL A 122 -2.54 6.04 3.62
N GLY A 123 -1.28 6.03 4.06
CA GLY A 123 -0.56 4.84 4.48
C GLY A 123 -0.17 3.92 3.33
N HIS A 124 0.67 2.94 3.62
CA HIS A 124 1.11 1.93 2.66
C HIS A 124 1.51 0.65 3.37
N SER A 125 1.14 -0.50 2.81
CA SER A 125 1.47 -1.83 3.33
C SER A 125 2.28 -2.60 2.29
N PHE A 126 3.14 -3.50 2.76
CA PHE A 126 4.02 -4.31 1.92
C PHE A 126 4.53 -5.53 2.70
N PHE A 127 5.15 -6.48 2.02
CA PHE A 127 5.88 -7.57 2.68
C PHE A 127 7.38 -7.29 2.69
N VAL A 128 8.07 -7.78 3.72
CA VAL A 128 9.53 -7.91 3.73
C VAL A 128 9.88 -9.38 3.88
N PHE A 129 10.58 -9.93 2.90
CA PHE A 129 11.05 -11.31 2.91
C PHE A 129 12.52 -11.33 3.27
N VAL A 130 12.87 -12.03 4.35
CA VAL A 130 14.24 -12.12 4.89
C VAL A 130 14.80 -13.51 4.63
N PHE A 131 16.02 -13.56 4.12
CA PHE A 131 16.68 -14.77 3.66
C PHE A 131 18.02 -14.99 4.35
N LYS A 132 18.42 -16.26 4.44
CA LYS A 132 19.82 -16.63 4.68
C LYS A 132 20.72 -16.03 3.60
N LYS A 133 21.98 -15.76 3.95
CA LYS A 133 23.01 -15.33 3.00
C LYS A 133 23.03 -16.23 1.76
N GLY A 134 22.94 -15.63 0.58
CA GLY A 134 22.88 -16.33 -0.72
C GLY A 134 21.46 -16.65 -1.20
N GLY A 135 20.43 -16.45 -0.37
CA GLY A 135 19.03 -16.65 -0.77
C GLY A 135 18.49 -15.60 -1.73
N LEU A 136 19.15 -14.44 -1.80
CA LEU A 136 18.81 -13.33 -2.67
C LEU A 136 20.12 -12.77 -3.27
N THR A 137 20.33 -12.99 -4.56
CA THR A 137 21.59 -12.68 -5.25
C THR A 137 21.33 -11.99 -6.59
N ASN A 138 21.98 -10.86 -6.88
CA ASN A 138 21.84 -10.18 -8.17
C ASN A 138 22.71 -10.82 -9.28
N GLU A 139 22.61 -10.32 -10.49
CA GLU A 139 23.34 -10.84 -11.64
C GLU A 139 24.86 -10.63 -11.58
N GLN A 140 25.35 -9.75 -10.69
CA GLN A 140 26.76 -9.54 -10.40
C GLN A 140 27.28 -10.45 -9.26
N GLY A 141 26.42 -11.29 -8.67
CA GLY A 141 26.79 -12.19 -7.57
C GLY A 141 26.76 -11.53 -6.18
N GLU A 142 26.27 -10.30 -6.07
CA GLU A 142 26.09 -9.61 -4.80
C GLU A 142 24.86 -10.14 -4.07
N THR A 143 24.95 -10.28 -2.76
CA THR A 143 23.86 -10.81 -1.93
C THR A 143 23.21 -9.72 -1.09
N ALA A 144 21.89 -9.77 -0.91
CA ALA A 144 21.16 -8.94 0.05
C ALA A 144 20.38 -9.82 1.05
N PRO A 145 20.18 -9.37 2.30
CA PRO A 145 19.49 -10.18 3.31
C PRO A 145 17.97 -10.19 3.14
N ALA A 146 17.40 -9.16 2.50
CA ALA A 146 15.96 -9.02 2.39
C ALA A 146 15.55 -8.14 1.20
N PHE A 147 14.32 -8.36 0.73
CA PHE A 147 13.64 -7.45 -0.20
C PHE A 147 12.24 -7.12 0.28
N THR A 148 11.74 -5.96 -0.15
CA THR A 148 10.36 -5.50 0.06
C THR A 148 9.52 -5.76 -1.20
N ALA A 149 8.27 -6.15 -1.01
CA ALA A 149 7.28 -6.30 -2.08
C ALA A 149 6.05 -5.45 -1.78
N GLY A 150 5.90 -4.34 -2.52
CA GLY A 150 4.78 -3.41 -2.37
C GLY A 150 3.98 -3.27 -3.66
N ALA A 151 2.67 -3.42 -3.56
CA ALA A 151 1.75 -3.05 -4.63
C ALA A 151 1.56 -1.52 -4.61
N GLU A 152 1.75 -0.86 -5.74
CA GLU A 152 1.78 0.60 -5.83
C GLU A 152 1.02 1.08 -7.07
N GLY A 153 0.42 2.27 -6.98
CA GLY A 153 -0.04 2.99 -8.16
C GLY A 153 1.19 3.53 -8.90
N TRP A 154 1.37 3.15 -10.16
CA TRP A 154 2.47 3.63 -10.98
C TRP A 154 2.21 5.08 -11.36
N SER A 155 2.73 5.97 -10.52
CA SER A 155 2.48 7.39 -10.60
C SER A 155 3.37 8.07 -11.63
N ARG A 156 3.04 9.30 -11.99
CA ARG A 156 3.73 10.06 -13.05
C ARG A 156 4.46 11.27 -12.47
N GLU A 157 5.61 11.58 -13.04
CA GLU A 157 6.37 12.80 -12.71
C GLU A 157 5.69 14.04 -13.32
N PRO A 158 5.90 15.24 -12.77
CA PRO A 158 6.59 15.53 -11.52
C PRO A 158 5.68 15.42 -10.29
N HIS A 159 4.38 15.23 -10.48
CA HIS A 159 3.36 15.42 -9.43
C HIS A 159 3.14 14.20 -8.52
N GLY A 160 3.61 13.01 -8.92
CA GLY A 160 3.56 11.80 -8.09
C GLY A 160 2.14 11.26 -7.85
N TYR A 161 1.95 10.61 -6.70
CA TYR A 161 0.69 9.97 -6.31
C TYR A 161 -0.34 10.99 -5.81
N ASN A 162 -1.59 10.84 -6.26
CA ASN A 162 -2.73 11.61 -5.81
C ASN A 162 -3.93 10.67 -5.56
N VAL A 163 -4.56 10.78 -4.38
CA VAL A 163 -5.65 9.88 -3.96
C VAL A 163 -6.89 9.99 -4.85
N MET A 164 -7.19 11.16 -5.42
CA MET A 164 -8.33 11.34 -6.33
C MET A 164 -8.07 10.65 -7.68
N HIS A 165 -6.83 10.71 -8.17
CA HIS A 165 -6.44 9.97 -9.37
C HIS A 165 -6.46 8.47 -9.16
N ALA A 166 -6.02 8.00 -7.99
CA ALA A 166 -6.15 6.60 -7.61
C ALA A 166 -7.62 6.16 -7.50
N SER A 167 -8.48 6.98 -6.89
CA SER A 167 -9.91 6.68 -6.76
C SER A 167 -10.62 6.64 -8.11
N ALA A 168 -10.13 7.40 -9.09
CA ALA A 168 -10.60 7.38 -10.48
C ALA A 168 -9.92 6.31 -11.35
N GLY A 169 -9.12 5.39 -10.78
CA GLY A 169 -8.47 4.30 -11.52
C GLY A 169 -7.42 4.76 -12.54
N LYS A 170 -6.80 5.93 -12.35
CA LYS A 170 -5.88 6.50 -13.34
C LYS A 170 -4.49 5.88 -13.34
N TYR A 171 -4.11 5.22 -12.24
CA TYR A 171 -2.79 4.61 -12.11
C TYR A 171 -2.85 3.12 -12.46
N PRO A 172 -1.96 2.61 -13.33
CA PRO A 172 -1.68 1.19 -13.38
C PRO A 172 -1.25 0.70 -12.00
N LEU A 173 -1.73 -0.47 -11.59
CA LEU A 173 -1.16 -1.19 -10.46
C LEU A 173 0.14 -1.83 -10.90
N ILE A 174 1.20 -1.65 -10.11
CA ILE A 174 2.45 -2.39 -10.27
C ILE A 174 2.85 -3.02 -8.94
N TRP A 175 3.72 -4.02 -9.02
CA TRP A 175 4.49 -4.47 -7.86
C TRP A 175 5.92 -3.96 -7.98
N ASN A 176 6.31 -3.14 -7.01
CA ASN A 176 7.65 -2.61 -6.91
C ASN A 176 8.43 -3.50 -5.95
N LEU A 177 9.55 -4.06 -6.42
CA LEU A 177 10.47 -4.84 -5.59
C LEU A 177 11.76 -4.08 -5.39
N THR A 178 12.21 -4.00 -4.14
CA THR A 178 13.44 -3.27 -3.79
C THR A 178 14.17 -4.01 -2.68
N THR A 179 15.50 -3.97 -2.64
CA THR A 179 16.22 -4.45 -1.45
C THR A 179 15.75 -3.67 -0.22
N PHE A 180 15.74 -4.32 0.95
CA PHE A 180 15.25 -3.67 2.17
C PHE A 180 16.04 -2.40 2.49
N SER A 181 17.37 -2.43 2.37
CA SER A 181 18.23 -1.27 2.58
C SER A 181 17.84 -0.08 1.70
N ASN A 182 17.58 -0.32 0.42
CA ASN A 182 17.16 0.72 -0.51
C ASN A 182 15.77 1.29 -0.14
N TYR A 183 14.82 0.42 0.20
CA TYR A 183 13.47 0.85 0.59
C TYR A 183 13.48 1.69 1.87
N ALA A 184 14.25 1.22 2.86
CA ALA A 184 14.38 1.84 4.16
C ALA A 184 15.05 3.20 4.03
N ASP A 185 16.17 3.30 3.32
CA ASP A 185 16.82 4.58 3.04
C ASP A 185 15.85 5.54 2.35
N TYR A 186 15.15 5.07 1.29
CA TYR A 186 14.22 5.92 0.54
C TYR A 186 13.11 6.45 1.44
N THR A 187 12.59 5.61 2.33
CA THR A 187 11.50 6.00 3.21
C THR A 187 11.99 6.91 4.35
N VAL A 188 13.13 6.60 4.94
CA VAL A 188 13.66 7.29 6.11
C VAL A 188 14.33 8.60 5.71
N THR A 189 15.33 8.52 4.84
CA THR A 189 16.18 9.66 4.50
C THR A 189 15.52 10.58 3.48
N ALA A 190 15.00 10.02 2.38
CA ALA A 190 14.48 10.81 1.27
C ALA A 190 13.04 11.28 1.47
N ARG A 191 12.22 10.48 2.17
CA ARG A 191 10.81 10.79 2.46
C ARG A 191 10.55 11.26 3.88
N LYS A 192 11.56 11.30 4.76
CA LYS A 192 11.43 11.76 6.15
C LYS A 192 10.29 11.06 6.89
N SER A 193 10.18 9.76 6.66
CA SER A 193 9.10 8.91 7.19
C SER A 193 9.69 7.72 7.95
N ARG A 194 8.84 7.01 8.68
CA ARG A 194 9.21 5.80 9.43
C ARG A 194 8.57 4.56 8.83
N LEU A 195 9.22 3.42 9.05
CA LEU A 195 8.72 2.09 8.73
C LEU A 195 8.38 1.34 10.02
N PHE A 196 7.36 0.52 9.94
CA PHE A 196 6.99 -0.43 10.98
C PHE A 196 7.00 -1.83 10.39
N LEU A 197 7.65 -2.77 11.07
CA LEU A 197 7.77 -4.17 10.67
C LEU A 197 7.14 -5.04 11.75
N ALA A 198 6.02 -5.69 11.43
CA ALA A 198 5.40 -6.67 12.30
C ALA A 198 5.70 -8.08 11.79
N GLU A 199 6.37 -8.90 12.59
CA GLU A 199 6.63 -10.30 12.22
C GLU A 199 5.32 -11.05 11.99
N ILE A 200 5.25 -11.84 10.92
CA ILE A 200 4.07 -12.66 10.59
C ILE A 200 4.24 -14.04 11.25
N ASN A 201 3.34 -14.33 12.20
CA ASN A 201 3.29 -15.58 12.96
C ASN A 201 2.62 -16.70 12.15
N ILE A 202 3.34 -17.21 11.14
CA ILE A 202 2.95 -18.31 10.27
C ILE A 202 4.05 -19.38 10.20
N THR A 203 3.67 -20.59 9.79
CA THR A 203 4.64 -21.69 9.62
C THR A 203 5.60 -21.41 8.45
N ARG A 204 6.75 -22.09 8.44
CA ARG A 204 7.72 -22.03 7.33
C ARG A 204 7.08 -22.36 5.98
N GLY A 205 6.19 -23.36 5.93
CA GLY A 205 5.46 -23.73 4.71
C GLY A 205 4.53 -22.60 4.22
N GLN A 206 3.82 -21.95 5.14
CA GLN A 206 2.97 -20.80 4.81
C GLN A 206 3.79 -19.59 4.36
N ALA A 207 4.94 -19.32 4.97
CA ALA A 207 5.85 -18.25 4.57
C ALA A 207 6.39 -18.48 3.15
N GLY A 208 6.82 -19.71 2.84
CA GLY A 208 7.22 -20.10 1.49
C GLY A 208 6.08 -19.94 0.48
N ALA A 209 4.87 -20.40 0.82
CA ALA A 209 3.68 -20.22 -0.02
C ALA A 209 3.35 -18.74 -0.24
N LEU A 210 3.49 -17.89 0.79
CA LEU A 210 3.24 -16.45 0.69
C LEU A 210 4.24 -15.78 -0.25
N LEU A 211 5.52 -16.15 -0.19
CA LEU A 211 6.54 -15.67 -1.12
C LEU A 211 6.18 -16.04 -2.56
N ILE A 212 5.89 -17.33 -2.82
CA ILE A 212 5.53 -17.81 -4.17
C ILE A 212 4.28 -17.11 -4.69
N LYS A 213 3.21 -17.04 -3.90
CA LYS A 213 1.97 -16.35 -4.28
C LYS A 213 2.19 -14.86 -4.53
N THR A 214 3.05 -14.20 -3.76
CA THR A 214 3.43 -12.81 -4.01
C THR A 214 4.10 -12.68 -5.38
N LEU A 215 5.08 -13.52 -5.69
CA LEU A 215 5.78 -13.49 -6.98
C LEU A 215 4.86 -13.85 -8.16
N GLU A 216 3.92 -14.77 -7.98
CA GLU A 216 2.87 -15.08 -8.97
C GLU A 216 1.93 -13.88 -9.19
N ARG A 217 1.54 -13.19 -8.10
CA ARG A 217 0.67 -12.02 -8.14
C ARG A 217 1.28 -10.86 -8.92
N ILE A 218 2.61 -10.69 -8.89
CA ILE A 218 3.34 -9.74 -9.73
C ILE A 218 3.02 -9.99 -11.21
N ASN A 219 3.19 -11.24 -11.67
CA ASN A 219 2.96 -11.61 -13.06
C ASN A 219 1.48 -11.48 -13.45
N GLN A 220 0.57 -11.87 -12.56
CA GLN A 220 -0.87 -11.70 -12.76
C GLN A 220 -1.25 -10.24 -12.95
N THR A 221 -0.70 -9.35 -12.10
CA THR A 221 -0.93 -7.90 -12.18
C THR A 221 -0.47 -7.36 -13.54
N ASN A 222 0.74 -7.74 -13.98
CA ASN A 222 1.29 -7.31 -15.26
C ASN A 222 0.46 -7.83 -16.46
N ALA A 223 0.06 -9.10 -16.42
CA ALA A 223 -0.74 -9.71 -17.49
C ALA A 223 -2.16 -9.13 -17.57
N GLY A 224 -2.77 -8.87 -16.41
CA GLY A 224 -4.11 -8.29 -16.28
C GLY A 224 -4.18 -6.79 -16.54
N LYS A 225 -3.03 -6.10 -16.56
CA LYS A 225 -2.95 -4.63 -16.65
C LYS A 225 -3.85 -3.95 -15.63
N GLU A 226 -3.83 -4.47 -14.41
CA GLU A 226 -4.75 -4.03 -13.36
C GLU A 226 -4.53 -2.55 -13.00
N LEU A 227 -5.59 -1.92 -12.49
CA LEU A 227 -5.56 -0.53 -12.05
C LEU A 227 -5.48 -0.47 -10.53
N TYR A 228 -4.80 0.57 -10.03
CA TYR A 228 -4.77 0.90 -8.62
C TYR A 228 -6.03 1.71 -8.27
N GLU A 229 -6.74 1.27 -7.24
CA GLU A 229 -7.99 1.88 -6.76
C GLU A 229 -7.95 2.07 -5.25
N THR A 230 -8.13 3.30 -4.76
CA THR A 230 -7.98 3.66 -3.34
C THR A 230 -8.70 2.72 -2.36
N PHE A 231 -9.90 2.24 -2.68
CA PHE A 231 -10.70 1.40 -1.80
C PHE A 231 -10.87 -0.06 -2.28
N GLY A 232 -10.26 -0.39 -3.42
CA GLY A 232 -10.41 -1.67 -4.09
C GLY A 232 -9.06 -2.36 -4.20
N ASN A 233 -8.45 -2.30 -5.38
CA ASN A 233 -7.15 -2.90 -5.65
C ASN A 233 -6.01 -1.93 -5.29
N ASN A 234 -5.45 -2.03 -4.07
CA ASN A 234 -4.50 -1.05 -3.54
C ASN A 234 -3.32 -1.70 -2.81
N CYS A 235 -2.46 -0.85 -2.24
CA CYS A 235 -1.26 -1.28 -1.51
C CYS A 235 -1.52 -2.06 -0.21
N THR A 236 -2.74 -2.04 0.33
CA THR A 236 -3.12 -2.79 1.54
C THR A 236 -3.93 -4.04 1.21
N THR A 237 -4.93 -3.92 0.34
CA THR A 237 -5.79 -5.03 -0.03
C THR A 237 -5.00 -6.17 -0.68
N ASN A 238 -3.97 -5.85 -1.47
CA ASN A 238 -3.08 -6.86 -2.07
C ASN A 238 -2.31 -7.68 -1.00
N PRO A 239 -1.54 -7.08 -0.07
CA PRO A 239 -0.97 -7.82 1.05
C PRO A 239 -2.00 -8.56 1.90
N VAL A 240 -3.17 -7.99 2.18
CA VAL A 240 -4.22 -8.65 2.96
C VAL A 240 -4.77 -9.89 2.23
N ASP A 241 -5.09 -9.80 0.94
CA ASP A 241 -5.53 -10.94 0.12
C ASP A 241 -4.48 -12.06 0.10
N LEU A 242 -3.22 -11.71 -0.12
CA LEU A 242 -2.11 -12.66 -0.16
C LEU A 242 -1.90 -13.36 1.18
N LEU A 243 -1.89 -12.60 2.28
CA LEU A 243 -1.73 -13.16 3.62
C LEU A 243 -2.94 -14.03 3.99
N ASN A 244 -4.17 -13.57 3.73
CA ASN A 244 -5.38 -14.36 3.91
C ASN A 244 -5.33 -15.72 3.18
N SER A 245 -4.74 -15.75 1.98
CA SER A 245 -4.67 -16.96 1.15
C SER A 245 -3.83 -18.09 1.74
N VAL A 246 -2.94 -17.79 2.70
CA VAL A 246 -2.10 -18.78 3.39
C VAL A 246 -2.54 -19.04 4.83
N LEU A 247 -3.57 -18.33 5.31
CA LEU A 247 -4.09 -18.45 6.67
C LEU A 247 -5.32 -19.36 6.73
N GLU A 248 -5.56 -19.92 7.90
CA GLU A 248 -6.83 -20.56 8.26
C GLU A 248 -7.96 -19.53 8.32
N ALA A 249 -9.19 -19.94 7.97
CA ALA A 249 -10.33 -19.03 7.82
C ALA A 249 -10.59 -18.14 9.05
N SER A 250 -10.41 -18.68 10.27
CA SER A 250 -10.61 -17.95 11.54
C SER A 250 -9.60 -16.82 11.79
N ARG A 251 -8.50 -16.79 11.05
CA ARG A 251 -7.42 -15.80 11.19
C ARG A 251 -7.39 -14.79 10.04
N ARG A 252 -8.32 -14.89 9.08
CA ARG A 252 -8.40 -14.01 7.91
C ARG A 252 -9.15 -12.71 8.24
N ILE A 253 -8.80 -11.65 7.51
CA ILE A 253 -9.61 -10.43 7.47
C ILE A 253 -10.67 -10.62 6.39
N ASP A 254 -11.95 -10.45 6.74
CA ASP A 254 -13.03 -10.57 5.75
C ASP A 254 -12.98 -9.41 4.75
N ARG A 255 -13.21 -9.71 3.47
CA ARG A 255 -13.33 -8.72 2.40
C ARG A 255 -14.73 -8.11 2.32
N SER A 256 -15.73 -8.75 2.93
CA SER A 256 -17.13 -8.35 2.81
C SER A 256 -17.34 -6.86 3.13
N SER A 257 -18.11 -6.18 2.28
CA SER A 257 -18.44 -4.78 2.48
C SER A 257 -19.39 -4.63 3.67
N PHE A 258 -19.18 -3.58 4.46
CA PHE A 258 -20.10 -3.20 5.53
C PHE A 258 -20.98 -2.06 5.03
N LEU A 259 -22.30 -2.27 4.98
CA LEU A 259 -23.27 -1.26 4.50
C LEU A 259 -22.98 -0.71 3.08
N GLY A 260 -22.40 -1.54 2.21
CA GLY A 260 -22.00 -1.13 0.84
C GLY A 260 -20.70 -0.34 0.77
N LEU A 261 -20.01 -0.11 1.90
CA LEU A 261 -18.69 0.50 1.97
C LEU A 261 -17.59 -0.56 2.05
N ALA A 262 -16.42 -0.26 1.50
CA ALA A 262 -15.25 -1.14 1.60
C ALA A 262 -14.90 -1.42 3.07
N ASN A 263 -14.53 -2.66 3.41
CA ASN A 263 -14.12 -3.00 4.77
C ASN A 263 -12.85 -2.22 5.15
N PRO A 264 -12.87 -1.35 6.17
CA PRO A 264 -11.69 -0.58 6.57
C PRO A 264 -10.53 -1.47 7.03
N ASP A 265 -10.80 -2.59 7.71
CA ASP A 265 -9.79 -3.57 8.14
C ASP A 265 -9.05 -4.19 6.95
N PHE A 266 -9.72 -4.28 5.82
CA PHE A 266 -9.17 -4.84 4.60
C PHE A 266 -8.42 -3.78 3.77
N THR A 267 -8.84 -2.51 3.87
CA THR A 267 -8.47 -1.44 2.93
C THR A 267 -7.35 -0.54 3.44
N PHE A 268 -7.22 -0.35 4.75
CA PHE A 268 -6.25 0.59 5.33
C PHE A 268 -5.20 -0.09 6.22
N PRO A 269 -3.92 0.31 6.13
CA PRO A 269 -2.83 -0.35 6.84
C PRO A 269 -3.05 -0.45 8.35
N LYS A 270 -3.48 0.65 8.98
CA LYS A 270 -3.65 0.72 10.45
C LYS A 270 -4.66 -0.30 10.95
N PHE A 271 -5.77 -0.47 10.22
CA PHE A 271 -6.83 -1.39 10.61
C PHE A 271 -6.47 -2.85 10.27
N ALA A 272 -5.84 -3.09 9.12
CA ALA A 272 -5.31 -4.41 8.77
C ALA A 272 -4.32 -4.92 9.82
N VAL A 273 -3.38 -4.06 10.22
CA VAL A 273 -2.39 -4.36 11.28
C VAL A 273 -3.11 -4.67 12.59
N LYS A 274 -4.01 -3.80 13.05
CA LYS A 274 -4.78 -4.01 14.28
C LYS A 274 -5.50 -5.36 14.25
N LYS A 275 -6.20 -5.67 13.15
CA LYS A 275 -6.99 -6.89 13.03
C LYS A 275 -6.12 -8.15 13.03
N TYR A 276 -5.00 -8.14 12.32
CA TYR A 276 -4.06 -9.25 12.34
C TYR A 276 -3.34 -9.40 13.69
N SER A 277 -3.11 -8.32 14.44
CA SER A 277 -2.60 -8.41 15.81
C SER A 277 -3.62 -9.07 16.75
N GLU A 278 -4.91 -8.71 16.63
CA GLU A 278 -5.99 -9.33 17.42
C GLU A 278 -6.13 -10.84 17.17
N THR A 279 -5.87 -11.30 15.95
CA THR A 279 -5.90 -12.73 15.59
C THR A 279 -4.56 -13.44 15.79
N GLY A 280 -3.55 -12.74 16.34
CA GLY A 280 -2.20 -13.26 16.56
C GLY A 280 -1.46 -13.60 15.26
N VAL A 281 -1.91 -13.12 14.10
CA VAL A 281 -1.26 -13.30 12.80
C VAL A 281 0.00 -12.47 12.68
N ILE A 282 0.03 -11.27 13.26
CA ILE A 282 1.24 -10.46 13.34
C ILE A 282 1.54 -10.09 14.79
N SER A 283 2.82 -9.85 15.10
CA SER A 283 3.23 -9.35 16.41
C SER A 283 2.55 -8.02 16.76
N ALA A 284 2.14 -7.88 18.03
CA ALA A 284 1.54 -6.65 18.55
C ALA A 284 2.56 -5.50 18.77
N ALA A 285 3.85 -5.83 18.81
CA ALA A 285 4.95 -4.87 18.99
C ALA A 285 5.78 -4.79 17.70
N PRO A 286 5.37 -3.96 16.72
CA PRO A 286 6.12 -3.79 15.48
C PRO A 286 7.46 -3.10 15.75
N LEU A 287 8.50 -3.55 15.06
CA LEU A 287 9.80 -2.91 15.05
C LEU A 287 9.71 -1.62 14.24
N LYS A 288 10.20 -0.51 14.80
CA LYS A 288 10.21 0.79 14.14
C LYS A 288 11.59 1.04 13.53
N VAL A 289 11.63 1.44 12.26
CA VAL A 289 12.84 1.93 11.58
C VAL A 289 12.62 3.39 11.20
N ASP A 290 13.49 4.27 11.67
CA ASP A 290 13.45 5.71 11.45
C ASP A 290 14.86 6.31 11.40
N GLU A 291 14.98 7.64 11.30
CA GLU A 291 16.28 8.31 11.16
C GLU A 291 17.21 8.04 12.34
N ALA A 292 16.68 7.74 13.52
CA ALA A 292 17.48 7.53 14.72
C ALA A 292 18.18 6.16 14.75
N ASN A 293 17.69 5.18 13.98
CA ASN A 293 18.23 3.82 14.04
C ASN A 293 18.56 3.19 12.69
N PHE A 294 18.13 3.79 11.57
CA PHE A 294 18.29 3.20 10.24
C PHE A 294 19.73 2.81 9.90
N GLU A 295 20.70 3.69 10.17
CA GLU A 295 22.13 3.43 9.85
C GLU A 295 22.69 2.19 10.57
N THR A 296 22.14 1.86 11.73
CA THR A 296 22.55 0.71 12.56
C THR A 296 21.58 -0.47 12.47
N PHE A 297 20.50 -0.35 11.69
CA PHE A 297 19.45 -1.36 11.64
C PHE A 297 19.86 -2.54 10.77
N ASP A 298 20.03 -3.71 11.39
CA ASP A 298 20.34 -4.95 10.69
C ASP A 298 19.09 -5.85 10.56
N ILE A 299 18.48 -5.84 9.37
CA ILE A 299 17.32 -6.68 9.03
C ILE A 299 17.61 -8.19 9.12
N SER A 300 18.89 -8.59 9.00
CA SER A 300 19.28 -10.01 9.08
C SER A 300 19.43 -10.53 10.52
N SER A 301 19.50 -9.62 11.49
CA SER A 301 19.58 -9.94 12.92
C SER A 301 18.22 -10.24 13.55
N LEU A 302 17.13 -9.97 12.83
CA LEU A 302 15.78 -10.05 13.36
C LEU A 302 15.27 -11.48 13.53
#